data_AF-A0AA86MNA7-F1
#
_entry.id   AF-A0AA86MNA7-F1
#
_cell.length_a   1.000
_cell.length_b   1.000
_cell.length_c   1.000
_cell.angle_alpha   90.00
_cell.angle_beta   90.00
_cell.angle_gamma   90.00
#
_symmetry.space_group_name_H-M   'P 1'
#
loop_
_entity.id
_entity.type
_entity.pdbx_description
1 polymer ?
#
loop_
_entity_poly.entity_id
_entity_poly.type
_entity_poly.pdbx_seq_one_letter_code
_entity_poly.pdbx_strand_id
1 'polypeptide(L)'
;MDIPQIDKSKEYTFTIAFDELLKKSSVIITSKNSGLSYIREKRKDKSILLFYSETICTWRISDGFVSEEMFDKWYITKIVRKKA
;
A
#
# COMPACT_ATOMS: atom_id res chain seq x y z
N MET A 1 0.53 2.73 13.96
CA MET A 1 1.24 3.01 12.69
C MET A 1 0.89 4.43 12.32
N ASP A 2 1.89 5.25 12.02
CA ASP A 2 1.68 6.65 11.62
C ASP A 2 0.97 6.76 10.26
N ILE A 3 0.43 7.95 9.97
CA ILE A 3 -0.14 8.30 8.67
C ILE A 3 0.90 8.00 7.58
N PRO A 4 0.54 7.28 6.50
CA PRO A 4 1.49 6.93 5.46
C PRO A 4 2.05 8.19 4.77
N GLN A 5 3.36 8.45 4.93
CA GLN A 5 4.05 9.44 4.12
C GLN A 5 4.31 8.87 2.72
N ILE A 6 3.68 9.45 1.70
CA ILE A 6 3.73 8.94 0.33
C ILE A 6 4.96 9.51 -0.39
N ASP A 7 5.84 8.63 -0.88
CA ASP A 7 6.91 8.98 -1.80
C ASP A 7 6.35 9.17 -3.22
N LYS A 8 6.21 10.43 -3.65
CA LYS A 8 5.71 10.81 -4.98
C LYS A 8 6.82 11.00 -6.03
N SER A 9 8.06 10.60 -5.75
CA SER A 9 9.20 10.81 -6.66
C SER A 9 9.09 10.03 -7.97
N LYS A 10 8.40 8.89 -7.96
CA LYS A 10 8.25 8.02 -9.13
C LYS A 10 6.88 7.36 -9.20
N GLU A 11 6.38 7.26 -10.43
CA GLU A 11 5.10 6.64 -10.76
C GLU A 11 5.30 5.28 -11.42
N TYR A 12 4.45 4.33 -11.06
CA TYR A 12 4.49 2.94 -11.51
C TYR A 12 3.14 2.50 -12.05
N THR A 13 3.11 1.45 -12.87
CA THR A 13 1.86 0.75 -13.19
C THR A 13 1.42 -0.10 -12.00
N PHE A 14 0.13 -0.42 -11.92
CA PHE A 14 -0.41 -1.33 -10.90
C PHE A 14 0.37 -2.65 -10.81
N THR A 15 0.70 -3.27 -11.95
CA THR A 15 1.43 -4.55 -11.99
C THR A 15 2.79 -4.48 -11.29
N ILE A 16 3.53 -3.39 -11.47
CA ILE A 16 4.84 -3.20 -10.82
C ILE A 16 4.66 -2.94 -9.32
N ALA A 17 3.70 -2.07 -8.95
CA ALA A 17 3.41 -1.78 -7.56
C ALA A 17 2.93 -3.03 -6.80
N PHE A 18 2.05 -3.82 -7.41
CA PHE A 18 1.52 -5.05 -6.85
C PHE A 18 2.60 -6.13 -6.69
N ASP A 19 3.47 -6.30 -7.68
CA ASP A 19 4.61 -7.22 -7.59
C ASP A 19 5.56 -6.84 -6.44
N GLU A 20 5.85 -5.54 -6.28
CA GLU A 20 6.64 -5.02 -5.16
C GLU A 20 5.97 -5.26 -3.80
N LEU A 21 4.65 -5.07 -3.71
CA LEU A 21 3.86 -5.36 -2.51
C LEU A 21 3.88 -6.87 -2.14
N LEU A 22 3.88 -7.76 -3.14
CA LEU A 22 3.98 -9.20 -2.95
C LEU A 22 5.38 -9.68 -2.57
N LYS A 23 6.43 -9.01 -3.06
CA LYS A 23 7.82 -9.37 -2.79
C LYS A 23 8.32 -8.82 -1.46
N LYS A 24 7.94 -7.59 -1.10
CA LYS A 24 8.46 -6.89 0.08
C LYS A 24 7.37 -6.70 1.13
N SER A 25 7.66 -7.07 2.37
CA SER A 25 6.73 -6.89 3.50
C SER A 25 6.75 -5.48 4.09
N SER A 26 7.67 -4.62 3.65
CA SER A 26 7.90 -3.28 4.20
C SER A 26 7.64 -2.18 3.15
N VAL A 27 6.58 -2.34 2.36
CA VAL A 27 6.22 -1.41 1.30
C VAL A 27 4.75 -1.00 1.45
N ILE A 28 4.49 0.28 1.23
CA ILE A 28 3.16 0.86 1.05
C ILE A 28 3.02 1.20 -0.43
N ILE A 29 1.94 0.77 -1.06
CA ILE A 29 1.58 1.24 -2.40
C ILE A 29 0.39 2.17 -2.29
N THR A 30 0.40 3.26 -3.04
CA THR A 30 -0.66 4.26 -2.99
C THR A 30 -1.21 4.52 -4.38
N SER A 31 -2.52 4.40 -4.53
CA SER A 31 -3.21 4.73 -5.78
C SER A 31 -3.13 6.23 -6.02
N LYS A 32 -2.71 6.65 -7.22
CA LYS A 32 -2.76 8.06 -7.61
C LYS A 32 -4.19 8.55 -7.81
N ASN A 33 -5.08 7.66 -8.27
CA ASN A 33 -6.48 7.97 -8.56
C ASN A 33 -7.25 8.33 -7.29
N SER A 34 -7.27 7.42 -6.31
CA SER A 34 -8.06 7.56 -5.09
C SER A 34 -7.29 8.13 -3.90
N GLY A 35 -5.95 8.12 -3.95
CA GLY A 35 -5.10 8.41 -2.80
C GLY A 35 -5.04 7.29 -1.77
N LEU A 36 -5.77 6.18 -1.96
CA LEU A 36 -5.79 5.09 -1.00
C LEU A 36 -4.44 4.37 -0.96
N SER A 37 -3.97 4.18 0.27
CA SER A 37 -2.71 3.50 0.56
C SER A 37 -2.97 2.07 1.02
N TYR A 38 -2.16 1.13 0.55
CA TYR A 38 -2.30 -0.29 0.80
C TYR A 38 -0.99 -0.90 1.30
N ILE A 39 -1.10 -1.82 2.23
CA ILE A 39 0.01 -2.67 2.70
C ILE A 39 -0.41 -4.12 2.67
N ARG A 40 0.58 -5.00 2.65
CA ARG A 40 0.38 -6.43 2.84
C ARG A 40 0.99 -6.83 4.18
N GLU A 41 0.15 -7.36 5.05
CA GLU A 41 0.59 -7.92 6.33
C GLU A 41 0.61 -9.45 6.22
N LYS A 42 1.73 -10.06 6.62
CA LYS A 42 1.83 -11.52 6.70
C LYS A 42 1.39 -11.96 8.10
N ARG A 43 0.29 -12.71 8.20
CA ARG A 43 -0.21 -13.28 9.46
C ARG A 43 -0.17 -14.80 9.37
N LYS A 44 0.69 -15.42 10.20
CA LYS A 44 0.92 -16.88 10.25
C LYS A 44 0.98 -17.51 8.85
N ASP A 45 -0.15 -17.99 8.35
CA ASP A 45 -0.27 -18.80 7.13
C ASP A 45 -0.92 -18.06 5.95
N LYS A 46 -1.29 -16.78 6.13
CA LYS A 46 -1.99 -15.98 5.10
C LYS A 46 -1.41 -14.58 4.99
N SER A 47 -1.47 -14.01 3.78
CA SER A 47 -1.26 -12.58 3.57
C SER A 47 -2.59 -11.86 3.55
N ILE A 48 -2.70 -10.79 4.31
CA ILE A 48 -3.89 -9.95 4.37
C ILE A 48 -3.56 -8.62 3.70
N LEU A 49 -4.44 -8.18 2.81
CA LEU A 49 -4.40 -6.83 2.25
C LEU A 49 -5.05 -5.89 3.26
N LEU A 50 -4.36 -4.78 3.55
CA LEU A 50 -4.89 -3.72 4.38
C LEU A 50 -4.88 -2.42 3.58
N PHE A 51 -5.91 -1.60 3.73
CA PHE A 51 -5.91 -0.23 3.24
C PHE A 51 -5.91 0.76 4.41
N TYR A 52 -5.36 1.95 4.21
CA TYR A 52 -5.40 3.01 5.21
C TYR A 52 -6.72 3.77 5.11
N SER A 53 -7.50 3.78 6.18
CA SER A 53 -8.71 4.60 6.29
C SER A 53 -8.37 5.90 6.98
N GLU A 54 -8.44 7.01 6.24
CA GLU A 54 -8.23 8.35 6.78
C GLU A 54 -9.32 8.74 7.81
N THR A 55 -10.55 8.25 7.63
CA THR A 55 -11.69 8.55 8.53
C THR A 55 -11.44 8.16 9.99
N ILE A 56 -10.74 7.05 10.20
CA ILE A 56 -10.45 6.50 11.54
C ILE A 56 -8.94 6.39 11.79
N CYS A 57 -8.14 7.01 10.93
CA CYS A 57 -6.67 7.07 10.99
C CYS A 57 -5.99 5.70 11.21
N THR A 58 -6.49 4.61 10.61
CA THR A 58 -5.95 3.26 10.85
C THR A 58 -6.03 2.32 9.63
N TRP A 59 -5.27 1.23 9.70
CA TRP A 59 -5.24 0.17 8.68
C TRP A 59 -6.41 -0.80 8.86
N ARG A 60 -7.14 -1.05 7.78
CA ARG A 60 -8.35 -1.87 7.73
C ARG A 60 -8.18 -3.00 6.74
N ILE A 61 -8.71 -4.18 7.07
CA ILE A 61 -8.70 -5.32 6.16
C ILE A 61 -9.46 -4.93 4.89
N SER A 62 -8.86 -5.25 3.75
CA SER A 62 -9.46 -5.06 2.43
C SER A 62 -9.59 -6.41 1.75
N ASP A 63 -10.71 -6.63 1.07
CA ASP A 63 -10.92 -7.80 0.22
C ASP A 63 -10.30 -7.63 -1.17
N GLY A 64 -9.87 -6.40 -1.53
CA GLY A 64 -9.24 -6.13 -2.81
C GLY A 64 -8.88 -4.66 -3.03
N PHE A 65 -8.60 -4.34 -4.29
CA PHE A 65 -8.41 -2.99 -4.80
C PHE A 65 -9.69 -2.52 -5.51
N VAL A 66 -9.90 -1.21 -5.55
CA VAL A 66 -10.95 -0.63 -6.39
C VAL A 66 -10.50 -0.77 -7.85
N SER A 67 -11.38 -1.26 -8.72
CA SER A 67 -11.00 -1.69 -10.09
C SER A 67 -10.44 -0.52 -10.91
N GLU A 68 -11.02 0.66 -10.74
CA GLU A 68 -10.61 1.90 -11.40
C GLU A 68 -9.17 2.31 -11.06
N GLU A 69 -8.70 1.98 -9.86
CA GLU A 69 -7.33 2.29 -9.43
C GLU A 69 -6.30 1.42 -10.16
N MET A 70 -6.67 0.20 -10.54
CA MET A 70 -5.76 -0.75 -11.18
C MET A 70 -5.28 -0.27 -12.56
N PHE A 71 -6.04 0.64 -13.19
CA PHE A 71 -5.72 1.20 -14.51
C PHE A 71 -4.90 2.50 -14.45
N ASP A 72 -4.72 3.08 -13.26
CA ASP A 72 -3.96 4.32 -13.07
C ASP A 72 -2.52 4.04 -12.59
N LYS A 73 -1.78 5.12 -12.30
CA LYS A 73 -0.44 5.11 -11.72
C LYS A 73 -0.48 4.92 -10.22
N TRP A 74 0.61 4.37 -9.71
CA TRP A 74 0.80 4.04 -8.31
C TRP A 74 2.13 4.60 -7.81
N TYR A 75 2.15 5.01 -6.56
CA TYR A 75 3.35 5.38 -5.82
C TYR A 75 3.80 4.21 -4.95
N ILE A 76 5.10 4.04 -4.75
CA ILE A 76 5.69 2.98 -3.92
C ILE A 76 6.54 3.64 -2.84
N THR A 77 6.14 3.47 -1.58
CA THR A 77 6.84 3.99 -0.42
C THR A 77 7.46 2.86 0.38
N LYS A 78 8.77 2.92 0.65
CA LYS A 78 9.46 1.96 1.52
C LYS A 78 9.27 2.35 2.98
N ILE A 79 8.83 1.41 3.81
CA ILE A 79 8.75 1.58 5.26
C ILE A 79 10.15 1.45 5.84
N VAL A 80 10.81 2.58 6.11
CA VAL A 80 12.09 2.60 6.83
C VAL A 80 11.77 2.45 8.32
N ARG A 81 11.88 1.23 8.86
CA ARG A 81 11.85 1.06 10.31
C ARG A 81 13.11 1.70 10.87
N LYS A 82 13.00 2.85 11.55
CA LYS A 82 14.08 3.34 12.42
C LYS A 82 14.33 2.24 13.45
N LYS A 83 15.55 1.69 13.49
CA LYS A 83 15.99 0.86 14.62
C LYS A 83 15.91 1.75 15.86
N ALA A 84 15.11 1.34 16.83
CA ALA A 84 15.15 1.87 18.19
C ALA A 84 16.47 1.44 18.86
#